data_AF-A0A7W0KIT5-F1
#
_entry.id   AF-A0A7W0KIT5-F1
#
_cell.length_a   1.000
_cell.length_b   1.000
_cell.length_c   1.000
_cell.angle_alpha   90.00
_cell.angle_beta   90.00
_cell.angle_gamma   90.00
#
_symmetry.space_group_name_H-M   'P 1'
#
loop_
_entity.id
_entity.type
_entity.pdbx_description
1 polymer ?
#
loop_
_entity_poly.entity_id
_entity_poly.type
_entity_poly.pdbx_seq_one_letter_code
_entity_poly.pdbx_strand_id
1 'polypeptide(L)'
;MERAYEEIAGVLRGLLVRLDDRLPDMDVTLIDEFIDVNELGLALEQLADVLSEDEQPLTAEERADMLALVDVMQMGDRVSQALRCCPEK
;
A
#
# COMPACT_ATOMS: atom_id res chain seq x y z
N MET A 1 5.18 -11.54 17.88
CA MET A 1 5.04 -11.89 16.46
C MET A 1 3.68 -11.42 15.96
N GLU A 2 2.58 -11.85 16.57
CA GLU A 2 1.20 -11.42 16.26
C GLU A 2 0.99 -9.89 16.28
N ARG A 3 1.50 -9.18 17.31
CA ARG A 3 1.41 -7.72 17.38
C ARG A 3 2.04 -6.96 16.21
N ALA A 4 3.11 -7.49 15.63
CA ALA A 4 3.76 -6.83 14.48
C ALA A 4 2.90 -6.93 13.22
N TYR A 5 2.19 -8.05 13.03
CA TYR A 5 1.25 -8.21 11.92
C TYR A 5 0.01 -7.32 12.09
N GLU A 6 -0.53 -7.23 13.30
CA GLU A 6 -1.64 -6.32 13.60
C GLU A 6 -1.28 -4.85 13.36
N GLU A 7 -0.07 -4.43 13.73
CA GLU A 7 0.44 -3.09 13.47
C GLU A 7 0.57 -2.82 11.97
N ILE A 8 1.18 -3.73 11.20
CA ILE A 8 1.31 -3.60 9.73
C ILE A 8 -0.07 -3.54 9.06
N ALA A 9 -0.98 -4.44 9.44
CA ALA A 9 -2.34 -4.47 8.92
C ALA A 9 -3.11 -3.18 9.25
N GLY A 10 -2.91 -2.61 10.44
CA GLY A 10 -3.49 -1.33 10.83
C GLY A 10 -2.97 -0.17 9.98
N VAL A 11 -1.67 -0.12 9.71
CA VAL A 11 -1.07 0.91 8.84
C VAL A 11 -1.57 0.76 7.40
N LEU A 12 -1.64 -0.46 6.86
CA LEU A 12 -2.17 -0.72 5.53
C LEU A 12 -3.63 -0.29 5.38
N ARG A 13 -4.50 -0.59 6.35
CA ARG A 13 -5.89 -0.10 6.33
C ARG A 13 -5.96 1.43 6.43
N GLY A 14 -5.09 2.04 7.22
CA GLY A 14 -4.97 3.50 7.30
C GLY A 14 -4.54 4.13 5.98
N LEU A 15 -3.62 3.50 5.24
CA LEU A 15 -3.26 3.90 3.89
C LEU A 15 -4.44 3.75 2.92
N LEU A 16 -5.11 2.60 2.94
CA LEU A 16 -6.26 2.32 2.08
C LEU A 16 -7.35 3.39 2.22
N VAL A 17 -7.72 3.75 3.46
CA VAL A 17 -8.70 4.81 3.73
C VAL A 17 -8.26 6.18 3.24
N ARG A 18 -6.96 6.52 3.34
CA ARG A 18 -6.44 7.81 2.85
C ARG A 18 -6.34 7.87 1.32
N LEU A 19 -6.21 6.72 0.67
CA LEU A 19 -6.02 6.58 -0.77
C LEU A 19 -7.31 6.20 -1.51
N ASP A 20 -8.40 5.92 -0.80
CA ASP A 20 -9.70 5.49 -1.31
C ASP A 20 -10.22 6.36 -2.47
N ASP A 21 -10.02 7.68 -2.40
CA ASP A 21 -10.44 8.63 -3.43
C ASP A 21 -9.69 8.50 -4.77
N ARG A 22 -8.59 7.76 -4.79
CA ARG A 22 -7.69 7.53 -5.93
C ARG A 22 -7.68 6.08 -6.41
N LEU A 23 -8.49 5.22 -5.79
CA LEU A 23 -8.52 3.79 -6.09
C LEU A 23 -9.90 3.41 -6.64
N PRO A 24 -9.98 2.50 -7.63
CA PRO A 24 -11.26 1.91 -8.01
C PRO A 24 -11.86 1.08 -6.86
N ASP A 25 -13.18 1.16 -6.65
CA ASP A 25 -13.89 0.42 -5.58
C ASP A 25 -13.57 -1.08 -5.53
N MET A 26 -13.36 -1.69 -6.72
CA MET A 26 -13.01 -3.10 -6.85
C MET A 26 -11.62 -3.41 -6.29
N ASP A 27 -10.65 -2.54 -6.54
CA ASP A 27 -9.28 -2.68 -6.04
C ASP A 27 -9.22 -2.43 -4.53
N VAL A 28 -9.99 -1.46 -4.02
CA VAL A 28 -10.12 -1.23 -2.58
C VAL A 28 -10.60 -2.50 -1.87
N THR A 29 -11.64 -3.14 -2.42
CA THR A 29 -12.19 -4.38 -1.87
C THR A 29 -11.15 -5.50 -1.89
N LEU A 30 -10.44 -5.69 -3.01
CA LEU A 30 -9.43 -6.73 -3.14
C LEU A 30 -8.25 -6.53 -2.19
N ILE A 31 -7.79 -5.29 -2.02
CA ILE A 31 -6.70 -4.95 -1.10
C ILE A 31 -7.12 -5.23 0.34
N ASP A 32 -8.35 -4.87 0.74
CA ASP A 32 -8.86 -5.15 2.08
C ASP A 32 -8.98 -6.67 2.34
N GLU A 33 -9.44 -7.44 1.34
CA GLU A 33 -9.49 -8.91 1.41
C GLU A 33 -8.10 -9.51 1.66
N PHE A 34 -7.05 -9.02 0.98
CA PHE A 34 -5.66 -9.47 1.24
C PHE A 34 -5.20 -9.15 2.67
N ILE A 35 -5.60 -8.00 3.21
CA ILE A 35 -5.28 -7.66 4.61
C ILE A 35 -5.98 -8.62 5.56
N ASP A 36 -7.25 -8.96 5.30
CA ASP A 36 -8.06 -9.86 6.13
C ASP A 36 -7.49 -11.29 6.19
N VAL A 37 -6.90 -11.77 5.10
CA VAL A 37 -6.23 -13.09 5.06
C VAL A 37 -4.74 -13.03 5.42
N ASN A 38 -4.25 -11.88 5.91
CA ASN A 38 -2.86 -11.64 6.33
C ASN A 38 -1.82 -11.75 5.20
N GLU A 39 -2.23 -11.53 3.96
CA GLU A 39 -1.36 -11.41 2.78
C GLU A 39 -0.87 -9.95 2.62
N LEU A 40 -0.26 -9.41 3.69
CA LEU A 40 0.04 -7.97 3.83
C LEU A 40 1.02 -7.43 2.77
N GLY A 41 2.00 -8.25 2.37
CA GLY A 41 2.91 -7.89 1.30
C GLY A 41 2.21 -7.77 -0.05
N LEU A 42 1.28 -8.70 -0.34
CA LEU A 42 0.49 -8.67 -1.57
C LEU A 42 -0.48 -7.50 -1.59
N ALA A 43 -1.10 -7.18 -0.44
CA ALA A 43 -1.93 -5.99 -0.28
C ALA A 43 -1.16 -4.71 -0.62
N LEU A 44 0.08 -4.56 -0.13
CA LEU A 44 0.93 -3.40 -0.43
C LEU A 44 1.36 -3.35 -1.90
N GLU A 45 1.70 -4.49 -2.50
CA GLU A 45 2.03 -4.58 -3.92
C GLU A 45 0.84 -4.16 -4.80
N GLN A 46 -0.35 -4.69 -4.53
CA GLN A 46 -1.56 -4.35 -5.27
C GLN A 46 -1.89 -2.85 -5.13
N LEU A 47 -1.78 -2.29 -3.92
CA LEU A 47 -1.97 -0.86 -3.70
C LEU A 47 -0.99 -0.03 -4.54
N ALA A 48 0.30 -0.40 -4.55
CA ALA A 48 1.31 0.33 -5.31
C ALA A 48 1.11 0.21 -6.83
N ASP A 49 0.73 -0.98 -7.31
CA ASP A 49 0.46 -1.23 -8.73
C ASP A 49 -0.71 -0.35 -9.22
N VAL A 50 -1.85 -0.37 -8.53
CA VAL A 50 -3.04 0.42 -8.90
C VAL A 50 -2.73 1.93 -8.93
N LEU A 51 -2.04 2.44 -7.91
CA LEU A 51 -1.63 3.85 -7.88
C LEU A 51 -0.68 4.20 -9.03
N SER A 52 0.20 3.27 -9.41
CA SER A 52 1.18 3.51 -10.48
C SER A 52 0.59 3.43 -11.88
N GLU A 53 -0.43 2.59 -12.08
CA GLU A 53 -1.10 2.41 -13.39
C GLU A 53 -1.76 3.71 -13.87
N ASP A 54 -2.38 4.45 -12.95
CA ASP A 54 -3.01 5.74 -13.23
C ASP A 54 -2.13 6.94 -12.87
N GLU A 55 -0.85 6.73 -12.54
CA GLU A 55 0.10 7.77 -12.11
C GLU A 55 -0.50 8.68 -11.00
N GLN A 56 -1.19 8.07 -10.02
CA GLN A 56 -1.88 8.81 -8.96
C GLN A 56 -0.88 9.60 -8.11
N PRO A 57 -1.12 10.89 -7.86
CA PRO A 57 -0.22 11.71 -7.06
C PRO A 57 -0.22 11.26 -5.59
N LEU A 58 0.98 11.22 -5.00
CA LEU A 58 1.19 10.88 -3.60
C LEU A 58 1.85 12.03 -2.85
N THR A 59 1.41 12.22 -1.61
CA THR A 59 2.15 13.07 -0.67
C THR A 59 3.45 12.39 -0.24
N ALA A 60 4.40 13.18 0.27
CA ALA A 60 5.64 12.64 0.83
C ALA A 60 5.38 11.69 2.01
N GLU A 61 4.33 11.93 2.80
CA GLU A 61 3.93 11.08 3.93
C GLU A 61 3.41 9.72 3.45
N GLU A 62 2.47 9.70 2.50
CA GLU A 62 1.92 8.45 1.93
C GLU A 62 3.02 7.58 1.32
N ARG A 63 3.93 8.20 0.57
CA ARG A 63 5.09 7.51 0.01
C ARG A 63 6.00 6.95 1.10
N ALA A 64 6.31 7.74 2.12
CA ALA A 64 7.18 7.32 3.22
C ALA A 64 6.57 6.16 4.01
N ASP A 65 5.27 6.19 4.28
CA ASP A 65 4.56 5.12 4.96
C ASP A 65 4.61 3.80 4.16
N MET A 66 4.37 3.85 2.85
CA MET A 66 4.49 2.67 1.99
C MET A 66 5.91 2.11 1.95
N LEU A 67 6.94 2.97 1.91
CA LEU A 67 8.34 2.53 1.93
C LEU A 67 8.76 1.97 3.29
N ALA A 68 8.26 2.54 4.39
CA ALA A 68 8.49 2.01 5.73
C ALA A 68 7.90 0.60 5.87
N LEU A 69 6.74 0.34 5.27
CA LEU A 69 6.14 -0.99 5.24
C LEU A 69 6.98 -1.99 4.45
N VAL A 70 7.57 -1.59 3.31
CA VAL A 70 8.52 -2.42 2.54
C VAL A 70 9.71 -2.82 3.42
N ASP A 71 10.29 -1.88 4.16
CA ASP A 71 11.43 -2.12 5.04
C ASP A 71 11.06 -3.06 6.19
N VAL A 72 9.92 -2.83 6.85
CA VAL A 72 9.43 -3.65 7.97
C VAL A 72 9.14 -5.08 7.52
N MET A 73 8.53 -5.26 6.35
CA MET A 73 8.20 -6.57 5.79
C MET A 73 9.37 -7.23 5.04
N GLN A 74 10.51 -6.55 4.92
CA GLN A 74 11.68 -6.99 4.16
C GLN A 74 11.34 -7.39 2.71
N MET A 75 10.46 -6.60 2.09
CA MET A 75 10.01 -6.85 0.72
C MET A 75 11.09 -6.49 -0.30
N GLY A 76 10.92 -7.02 -1.51
CA GLY A 76 11.73 -6.61 -2.67
C GLY A 76 11.42 -5.17 -3.11
N ASP A 77 11.99 -4.79 -4.25
CA ASP A 77 11.90 -3.41 -4.74
C ASP A 77 10.63 -3.11 -5.55
N ARG A 78 9.73 -4.08 -5.76
CA ARG A 78 8.50 -3.93 -6.58
C ARG A 78 7.70 -2.68 -6.20
N VAL A 79 7.32 -2.54 -4.93
CA VAL A 79 6.57 -1.37 -4.43
C VAL A 79 7.36 -0.10 -4.70
N SER A 80 8.65 -0.07 -4.35
CA SER A 80 9.50 1.12 -4.55
C SER A 80 9.65 1.49 -6.03
N GLN A 81 9.62 0.52 -6.95
CA GLN A 81 9.65 0.75 -8.39
C GLN A 81 8.32 1.31 -8.90
N ALA A 82 7.19 0.70 -8.51
CA ALA A 82 5.85 1.18 -8.89
C ALA A 82 5.63 2.63 -8.44
N LEU A 83 6.03 2.96 -7.21
CA LEU A 83 5.90 4.31 -6.67
C LEU A 83 6.72 5.37 -7.44
N ARG A 84 7.69 5.01 -8.28
CA ARG A 84 8.41 5.98 -9.13
C ARG A 84 7.54 6.59 -10.22
N CYS A 85 6.45 5.90 -10.60
CA CYS A 85 5.48 6.40 -11.56
C CYS A 85 4.48 7.38 -10.92
N CYS A 86 4.30 7.33 -9.61
CA CYS A 86 3.44 8.26 -8.88
C CYS A 86 4.13 9.63 -8.74
N PRO A 87 3.55 10.74 -9.22
CA PRO A 87 4.09 12.09 -9.02
C PRO A 87 3.88 12.58 -7.57
N GLU A 88 4.56 13.67 -7.20
CA GLU A 88 4.31 14.35 -5.92
C GLU A 88 3.04 15.20 -6.00
N LYS A 89 2.25 15.18 -4.91
CA LYS A 89 1.02 15.97 -4.74
C LYS A 89 1.28 17.40 -4.25
#